data_AF-A0A833MAC8-F1
#
_entry.id   AF-A0A833MAC8-F1
#
_cell.length_a   1.000
_cell.length_b   1.000
_cell.length_c   1.000
_cell.angle_alpha   90.00
_cell.angle_beta   90.00
_cell.angle_gamma   90.00
#
_symmetry.space_group_name_H-M   'P 1'
#
loop_
_entity.id
_entity.type
_entity.pdbx_description
1 polymer ?
#
loop_
_entity_poly.entity_id
_entity_poly.type
_entity_poly.pdbx_seq_one_letter_code
_entity_poly.pdbx_strand_id
1 'polypeptide(L)'
;DPPEGTFQIVAQWHHRPPPARREGASAPVSGAPPLTLYLARRDGQPTLLLSGRRSRGAAPRTLGEATFEKEAWTDVVFHVRWSTRDDGFVEAWLNGRPMTAGKQYGRTLYGPGSNYLRLGLYRNHGVPTSNDLFYDEVRLGDSRAAVSP
;
A
#
# COMPACT_ATOMS: atom_id res chain seq x y z
N ASP A 1 8.51 -8.52 17.18
CA ASP A 1 8.79 -7.58 16.07
C ASP A 1 9.63 -8.27 14.99
N PRO A 2 9.56 -7.81 13.75
CA PRO A 2 10.35 -8.36 12.64
C PRO A 2 11.84 -8.05 12.84
N PRO A 3 12.75 -9.02 12.65
CA PRO A 3 14.20 -8.77 12.64
C PRO A 3 14.61 -7.71 11.60
N GLU A 4 15.77 -7.09 11.77
CA GLU A 4 16.30 -6.13 10.79
C GLU A 4 16.39 -6.75 9.38
N GLY A 5 16.05 -5.98 8.35
CA GLY A 5 16.00 -6.46 6.96
C GLY A 5 14.78 -7.31 6.61
N THR A 6 13.83 -7.51 7.53
CA THR A 6 12.55 -8.19 7.23
C THR A 6 11.42 -7.19 7.02
N PHE A 7 10.37 -7.60 6.30
CA PHE A 7 9.23 -6.74 5.99
C PHE A 7 7.95 -7.26 6.61
N GLN A 8 7.05 -6.33 6.90
CA GLN A 8 5.64 -6.59 7.20
C GLN A 8 4.80 -5.59 6.41
N ILE A 9 3.76 -6.07 5.77
CA ILE A 9 2.89 -5.32 4.87
C ILE A 9 1.47 -5.57 5.30
N VAL A 10 0.69 -4.49 5.39
CA VAL A 10 -0.71 -4.53 5.82
C VAL A 10 -1.66 -4.24 4.66
N ALA A 11 -1.20 -3.50 3.64
CA ALA A 11 -1.98 -3.27 2.44
C ALA A 11 -1.12 -3.22 1.19
N GLN A 12 -1.66 -3.70 0.08
CA GLN A 12 -1.01 -3.64 -1.24
C GLN A 12 -2.03 -3.30 -2.32
N TRP A 13 -1.66 -2.41 -3.23
CA TRP A 13 -2.35 -2.24 -4.50
C TRP A 13 -1.52 -2.91 -5.56
N HIS A 14 -1.92 -4.12 -5.93
CA HIS A 14 -1.17 -4.95 -6.84
C HIS A 14 -1.70 -4.79 -8.26
N HIS A 15 -0.82 -4.75 -9.26
CA HIS A 15 -1.26 -4.76 -10.66
C HIS A 15 -1.97 -6.07 -10.99
N ARG A 16 -3.08 -6.00 -11.72
CA ARG A 16 -3.63 -7.18 -12.37
C ARG A 16 -2.68 -7.65 -13.46
N PRO A 17 -2.53 -8.98 -13.63
CA PRO A 17 -1.82 -9.49 -14.79
C PRO A 17 -2.60 -9.09 -16.06
N PRO A 18 -1.92 -8.88 -17.20
CA PRO A 18 -2.62 -8.79 -18.46
C PRO A 18 -3.43 -10.08 -18.71
N PRO A 19 -4.51 -10.02 -19.51
CA PRO A 19 -5.25 -11.21 -19.89
C PRO A 19 -4.31 -12.30 -20.42
N ALA A 20 -4.68 -13.55 -20.16
CA ALA A 20 -3.97 -14.71 -20.68
C ALA A 20 -3.80 -14.59 -22.19
N ARG A 21 -2.58 -14.82 -22.70
CA ARG A 21 -2.34 -14.87 -24.16
C ARG A 21 -2.99 -16.08 -24.84
N ARG A 22 -3.41 -17.08 -24.05
CA ARG A 22 -4.12 -18.29 -24.47
C ARG A 22 -5.21 -18.61 -23.46
N GLU A 23 -6.34 -19.09 -23.94
CA GLU A 23 -7.44 -19.55 -23.09
C GLU A 23 -6.95 -20.65 -22.12
N GLY A 24 -7.29 -20.54 -20.83
CA GLY A 24 -6.85 -21.46 -19.77
C GLY A 24 -5.47 -21.18 -19.14
N ALA A 25 -4.67 -20.24 -19.65
CA ALA A 25 -3.37 -19.91 -19.05
C ALA A 25 -3.50 -18.82 -17.96
N SER A 26 -3.19 -19.13 -16.70
CA SER A 26 -3.03 -18.06 -15.71
C SER A 26 -1.69 -17.36 -15.93
N ALA A 27 -1.69 -16.07 -16.27
CA ALA A 27 -0.45 -15.29 -16.27
C ALA A 27 -0.03 -15.06 -14.81
N PRO A 28 1.15 -15.50 -14.36
CA PRO A 28 1.56 -15.33 -12.99
C PRO A 28 1.63 -13.84 -12.64
N VAL A 29 0.98 -13.47 -11.54
CA VAL A 29 1.15 -12.15 -10.92
C VAL A 29 2.49 -12.16 -10.18
N SER A 30 3.56 -11.84 -10.89
CA SER A 30 4.91 -11.75 -10.32
C SER A 30 5.43 -10.31 -10.29
N GLY A 31 6.18 -9.97 -9.25
CA GLY A 31 6.85 -8.68 -9.05
C GLY A 31 6.21 -7.81 -7.97
N ALA A 32 6.93 -6.76 -7.57
CA ALA A 32 6.51 -5.86 -6.50
C ALA A 32 5.29 -5.00 -6.91
N PRO A 33 4.30 -4.78 -6.02
CA PRO A 33 3.13 -3.94 -6.30
C PRO A 33 3.53 -2.46 -6.51
N PRO A 34 2.74 -1.69 -7.28
CA PRO A 34 2.91 -0.24 -7.42
C PRO A 34 2.82 0.53 -6.10
N LEU A 35 1.97 0.08 -5.17
CA LEU A 35 1.74 0.75 -3.90
C LEU A 35 1.67 -0.26 -2.76
N THR A 36 2.36 0.04 -1.65
CA THR A 36 2.44 -0.83 -0.47
C THR A 36 2.37 0.01 0.79
N LEU A 37 1.57 -0.43 1.77
CA LEU A 37 1.60 0.08 3.14
C LEU A 37 2.36 -0.92 4.02
N TYR A 38 3.54 -0.52 4.46
CA TYR A 38 4.38 -1.29 5.36
C TYR A 38 4.05 -1.00 6.82
N LEU A 39 4.14 -2.03 7.65
CA LEU A 39 4.26 -1.89 9.10
C LEU A 39 5.75 -1.91 9.46
N ALA A 40 6.26 -0.76 9.91
CA ALA A 40 7.67 -0.52 10.20
C ALA A 40 7.86 0.02 11.63
N ARG A 41 9.12 0.28 12.00
CA ARG A 41 9.49 1.03 13.20
C ARG A 41 10.39 2.21 12.82
N ARG A 42 10.11 3.38 13.38
CA ARG A 42 10.96 4.59 13.32
C ARG A 42 11.24 5.02 14.75
N ASP A 43 12.51 5.10 15.12
CA ASP A 43 12.95 5.50 16.47
C ASP A 43 12.24 4.73 17.59
N GLY A 44 12.04 3.42 17.37
CA GLY A 44 11.35 2.53 18.29
C GLY A 44 9.81 2.57 18.20
N GLN A 45 9.22 3.56 17.54
CA GLN A 45 7.76 3.72 17.44
C GLN A 45 7.16 2.94 16.26
N PRO A 46 6.01 2.27 16.43
CA PRO A 46 5.30 1.63 15.33
C PRO A 46 4.85 2.69 14.31
N THR A 47 5.13 2.41 13.05
CA THR A 47 4.97 3.37 11.95
C THR A 47 4.32 2.69 10.76
N LEU A 48 3.33 3.33 10.17
CA LEU A 48 2.87 2.98 8.83
C LEU A 48 3.73 3.73 7.82
N LEU A 49 4.27 3.02 6.83
CA LEU A 49 5.09 3.60 5.76
C LEU A 49 4.44 3.31 4.41
N LEU A 50 4.00 4.36 3.74
CA LEU A 50 3.42 4.28 2.40
C LEU A 50 4.53 4.38 1.37
N SER A 51 4.69 3.33 0.56
CA SER A 51 5.71 3.22 -0.47
C SER A 51 5.08 3.12 -1.85
N GLY A 52 5.70 3.78 -2.83
CA GLY A 52 5.34 3.69 -4.24
C GLY A 52 6.50 3.20 -5.11
N ARG A 53 6.18 2.57 -6.24
CA ARG A 53 7.13 2.18 -7.30
C ARG A 53 6.61 2.64 -8.66
N ARG A 54 7.48 3.26 -9.47
CA ARG A 54 7.10 3.77 -10.80
C ARG A 54 7.03 2.68 -11.87
N SER A 55 7.73 1.56 -11.67
CA SER A 55 7.71 0.37 -12.52
C SER A 55 8.10 -0.86 -11.69
N ARG A 56 7.87 -2.07 -12.22
CA ARG A 56 8.18 -3.34 -11.51
C ARG A 56 9.63 -3.45 -11.04
N GLY A 57 10.58 -2.89 -11.81
CA GLY A 57 12.01 -2.92 -11.51
C GLY A 57 12.55 -1.65 -10.85
N ALA A 58 11.73 -0.62 -10.68
CA ALA A 58 12.18 0.63 -10.07
C ALA A 58 12.40 0.45 -8.56
N ALA A 59 13.37 1.18 -8.01
CA ALA A 59 13.53 1.32 -6.57
C ALA A 59 12.23 1.85 -5.93
N PRO A 60 11.87 1.40 -4.71
CA PRO A 60 10.75 1.98 -3.98
C PRO A 60 11.09 3.40 -3.56
N ARG A 61 10.07 4.25 -3.49
CA ARG A 61 10.13 5.57 -2.85
C ARG A 61 9.15 5.63 -1.68
N THR A 62 9.57 6.23 -0.58
CA THR A 62 8.64 6.61 0.49
C THR A 62 7.78 7.77 -0.01
N LEU A 63 6.47 7.64 0.13
CA LEU A 63 5.49 8.67 -0.20
C LEU A 63 5.04 9.45 1.05
N GLY A 64 5.04 8.76 2.18
CA GLY A 64 4.67 9.29 3.49
C GLY A 64 4.84 8.22 4.55
N GLU A 65 4.95 8.66 5.79
CA GLU A 65 4.99 7.79 6.96
C GLU A 65 4.39 8.52 8.15
N ALA A 66 3.77 7.75 9.05
CA ALA A 66 3.21 8.29 10.28
C ALA A 66 3.23 7.23 11.37
N THR A 67 3.58 7.65 12.58
CA THR A 67 3.49 6.81 13.78
C THR A 67 2.04 6.64 14.21
N PHE A 68 1.72 5.49 14.79
CA PHE A 68 0.40 5.19 15.30
C PHE A 68 0.49 4.49 16.66
N GLU A 69 -0.64 4.30 17.33
CA GLU A 69 -0.69 3.58 18.61
C GLU A 69 -1.17 2.14 18.36
N LYS A 70 -0.46 1.15 18.91
CA LYS A 70 -0.93 -0.25 18.87
C LYS A 70 -2.15 -0.42 19.77
N GLU A 71 -2.95 -1.44 19.50
CA GLU A 71 -4.15 -1.80 20.29
C GLU A 71 -5.25 -0.73 20.27
N ALA A 72 -5.15 0.24 19.36
CA ALA A 72 -6.17 1.24 19.08
C ALA A 72 -6.56 1.20 17.60
N TRP A 73 -7.81 1.53 17.30
CA TRP A 73 -8.25 1.74 15.91
C TRP A 73 -7.50 2.93 15.31
N THR A 74 -7.06 2.75 14.06
CA THR A 74 -6.33 3.76 13.32
C THR A 74 -6.96 3.89 11.94
N ASP A 75 -7.45 5.08 11.63
CA ASP A 75 -8.12 5.38 10.38
C ASP A 75 -7.11 5.78 9.32
N VAL A 76 -7.11 5.07 8.19
CA VAL A 76 -6.23 5.36 7.06
C VAL A 76 -7.04 5.62 5.81
N VAL A 77 -6.85 6.80 5.20
CA VAL A 77 -7.51 7.19 3.96
C VAL A 77 -6.48 7.37 2.87
N PHE A 78 -6.75 6.82 1.68
CA PHE A 78 -5.91 6.97 0.49
C PHE A 78 -6.71 7.60 -0.65
N HIS A 79 -6.14 8.63 -1.26
CA HIS A 79 -6.64 9.22 -2.50
C HIS A 79 -5.62 8.97 -3.60
N VAL A 80 -6.00 8.13 -4.57
CA VAL A 80 -5.10 7.67 -5.61
C VAL A 80 -5.68 7.96 -6.98
N ARG A 81 -4.93 8.70 -7.80
CA ARG A 81 -5.17 8.77 -9.24
C ARG A 81 -4.33 7.70 -9.92
N TRP A 82 -5.01 6.69 -10.47
CA TRP A 82 -4.41 5.61 -11.22
C TRP A 82 -4.01 6.08 -12.63
N SER A 83 -2.72 6.13 -12.93
CA SER A 83 -2.20 6.53 -14.24
C SER A 83 -0.90 5.83 -14.59
N THR A 84 -0.73 5.55 -15.88
CA THR A 84 0.52 5.08 -16.48
C THR A 84 1.50 6.21 -16.79
N ARG A 85 1.09 7.47 -16.61
CA ARG A 85 1.87 8.69 -16.85
C ARG A 85 2.16 9.41 -15.53
N ASP A 86 2.87 10.53 -15.61
CA ASP A 86 3.30 11.30 -14.43
C ASP A 86 2.20 12.18 -13.82
N ASP A 87 1.00 12.18 -14.41
CA ASP A 87 -0.19 12.82 -13.85
C ASP A 87 -0.89 11.95 -12.78
N GLY A 88 -0.44 10.72 -12.55
CA GLY A 88 -0.87 9.93 -11.39
C GLY A 88 -0.41 10.59 -10.09
N PHE A 89 -1.13 10.31 -9.01
CA PHE A 89 -0.72 10.77 -7.68
C PHE A 89 -1.27 9.88 -6.58
N VAL A 90 -0.66 10.03 -5.40
CA VAL A 90 -1.09 9.41 -4.15
C VAL A 90 -1.08 10.46 -3.06
N GLU A 91 -2.14 10.51 -2.26
CA GLU A 91 -2.27 11.34 -1.07
C GLU A 91 -2.88 10.49 0.04
N ALA A 92 -2.41 10.62 1.28
CA ALA A 92 -2.90 9.79 2.37
C ALA A 92 -3.02 10.56 3.69
N TRP A 93 -3.91 10.06 4.55
CA TRP A 93 -4.15 10.57 5.89
C TRP A 93 -4.17 9.43 6.91
N LEU A 94 -3.69 9.73 8.12
CA LEU A 94 -3.75 8.87 9.30
C LEU A 94 -4.51 9.63 10.40
N ASN A 95 -5.60 9.06 10.91
CA ASN A 95 -6.44 9.68 11.94
C ASN A 95 -6.81 11.15 11.57
N GLY A 96 -7.20 11.34 10.30
CA GLY A 96 -7.55 12.65 9.74
C GLY A 96 -6.38 13.60 9.43
N ARG A 97 -5.15 13.30 9.89
CA ARG A 97 -3.95 14.13 9.68
C ARG A 97 -3.19 13.69 8.43
N PRO A 98 -2.58 14.62 7.67
CA PRO A 98 -1.80 14.26 6.48
C PRO A 98 -0.66 13.29 6.83
N MET A 99 -0.62 12.14 6.15
CA MET A 99 0.48 11.18 6.20
C MET A 99 1.50 11.46 5.08
N THR A 100 1.04 12.01 3.96
CA THR A 100 1.90 12.51 2.88
C THR A 100 1.96 14.04 2.92
N ALA A 101 3.04 14.63 2.38
CA ALA A 101 3.14 16.08 2.17
C ALA A 101 2.29 16.51 0.96
N GLY A 102 0.97 16.36 1.05
CA GLY A 102 0.03 16.53 -0.06
C GLY A 102 0.17 15.44 -1.13
N LYS A 103 -0.25 15.76 -2.37
CA LYS A 103 -0.21 14.83 -3.51
C LYS A 103 1.21 14.51 -3.95
N GLN A 104 1.57 13.25 -3.88
CA GLN A 104 2.83 12.70 -4.36
C GLN A 104 2.67 12.22 -5.81
N TYR A 105 3.02 13.06 -6.77
CA TYR A 105 2.85 12.77 -8.19
C TYR A 105 3.78 11.69 -8.74
N GLY A 106 3.38 11.09 -9.85
CA GLY A 106 4.11 10.09 -10.62
C GLY A 106 3.23 8.90 -11.04
N ARG A 107 3.80 8.02 -11.87
CA ARG A 107 3.14 6.77 -12.31
C ARG A 107 2.68 5.93 -11.12
N THR A 108 1.40 5.58 -11.10
CA THR A 108 0.75 4.72 -10.10
C THR A 108 0.24 3.40 -10.69
N LEU A 109 0.30 3.26 -12.02
CA LEU A 109 0.08 2.03 -12.77
C LEU A 109 1.34 1.67 -13.57
N TYR A 110 1.63 0.37 -13.63
CA TYR A 110 2.69 -0.15 -14.49
C TYR A 110 2.27 -0.26 -15.97
N GLY A 111 0.98 -0.39 -16.23
CA GLY A 111 0.41 -0.53 -17.57
C GLY A 111 -1.09 -0.20 -17.57
N PRO A 112 -1.80 -0.38 -18.69
CA PRO A 112 -3.20 0.06 -18.83
C PRO A 112 -4.21 -0.77 -18.02
N GLY A 113 -3.77 -1.86 -17.36
CA GLY A 113 -4.62 -2.66 -16.47
C GLY A 113 -4.87 -1.96 -15.13
N SER A 114 -5.92 -2.38 -14.43
CA SER A 114 -6.23 -1.90 -13.08
C SER A 114 -5.36 -2.54 -12.01
N ASN A 115 -5.26 -1.85 -10.87
CA ASN A 115 -4.79 -2.46 -9.63
C ASN A 115 -5.95 -3.04 -8.83
N TYR A 116 -5.66 -3.90 -7.87
CA TYR A 116 -6.60 -4.39 -6.87
C TYR A 116 -5.97 -4.31 -5.48
N LEU A 117 -6.81 -4.03 -4.48
CA LEU A 117 -6.42 -3.94 -3.08
C LEU A 117 -6.33 -5.35 -2.48
N ARG A 118 -5.25 -5.60 -1.75
CA ARG A 118 -5.09 -6.72 -0.83
C ARG A 118 -4.91 -6.16 0.57
N LEU A 119 -5.68 -6.68 1.52
CA LEU A 119 -5.57 -6.39 2.95
C LEU A 119 -5.20 -7.67 3.68
N GLY A 120 -4.38 -7.54 4.72
CA GLY A 120 -3.90 -8.65 5.53
C GLY A 120 -2.44 -8.49 5.89
N LEU A 121 -1.94 -9.37 6.75
CA LEU A 121 -0.55 -9.34 7.18
C LEU A 121 0.32 -10.20 6.24
N TYR A 122 0.98 -9.56 5.27
CA TYR A 122 2.00 -10.20 4.44
C TYR A 122 3.40 -9.87 4.96
N ARG A 123 4.17 -10.88 5.35
CA ARG A 123 5.46 -10.69 6.02
C ARG A 123 6.50 -11.71 5.59
N ASN A 124 7.75 -11.39 5.88
CA ASN A 124 8.86 -12.32 5.69
C ASN A 124 8.65 -13.59 6.55
N HIS A 125 8.99 -14.76 6.02
CA HIS A 125 8.89 -16.05 6.71
C HIS A 125 9.72 -16.10 8.00
N GLY A 126 10.81 -15.33 8.09
CA GLY A 126 11.70 -15.31 9.25
C GLY A 126 11.21 -14.51 10.46
N VAL A 127 9.99 -13.94 10.45
CA VAL A 127 9.48 -13.18 11.59
C VAL A 127 8.96 -14.14 12.67
N PRO A 128 9.60 -14.23 13.86
CA PRO A 128 9.33 -15.30 14.82
C PRO A 128 8.11 -15.03 15.72
N THR A 129 7.55 -13.81 15.69
CA THR A 129 6.43 -13.42 16.56
C THR A 129 5.08 -13.71 15.92
N SER A 130 4.06 -13.95 16.74
CA SER A 130 2.67 -13.80 16.29
C SER A 130 2.32 -12.31 16.17
N ASN A 131 1.45 -11.96 15.23
CA ASN A 131 0.91 -10.62 15.10
C ASN A 131 -0.55 -10.75 14.65
N ASP A 132 -1.45 -10.14 15.40
CA ASP A 132 -2.86 -10.07 15.07
C ASP A 132 -3.17 -8.70 14.47
N LEU A 133 -3.96 -8.69 13.40
CA LEU A 133 -4.31 -7.48 12.68
C LEU A 133 -5.77 -7.53 12.30
N PHE A 134 -6.51 -6.52 12.76
CA PHE A 134 -7.94 -6.38 12.54
C PHE A 134 -8.20 -5.29 11.52
N TYR A 135 -9.22 -5.48 10.70
CA TYR A 135 -9.72 -4.50 9.74
C TYR A 135 -11.20 -4.29 10.02
N ASP A 136 -11.62 -3.03 9.91
CA ASP A 136 -13.03 -2.65 9.98
C ASP A 136 -13.29 -1.51 8.98
N GLU A 137 -14.55 -1.31 8.61
CA GLU A 137 -15.03 -0.19 7.80
C GLU A 137 -14.24 0.06 6.50
N VAL A 138 -13.90 -1.02 5.78
CA VAL A 138 -13.21 -0.93 4.49
C VAL A 138 -14.15 -0.37 3.43
N ARG A 139 -13.88 0.86 2.98
CA ARG A 139 -14.69 1.58 1.99
C ARG A 139 -13.88 1.95 0.75
N LEU A 140 -14.57 1.99 -0.40
CA LEU A 140 -14.05 2.45 -1.68
C LEU A 140 -15.03 3.49 -2.23
N GLY A 141 -14.52 4.65 -2.63
CA GLY A 141 -15.34 5.75 -3.11
C GLY A 141 -14.54 6.71 -3.98
N ASP A 142 -15.24 7.68 -4.57
CA ASP A 142 -14.71 8.70 -5.48
C ASP A 142 -14.45 10.06 -4.79
N SER A 143 -14.74 10.15 -3.48
CA SER A 143 -14.51 11.34 -2.67
C SER A 143 -14.05 10.98 -1.27
N ARG A 144 -13.37 11.92 -0.60
CA ARG A 144 -12.94 11.75 0.80
C ARG A 144 -14.14 11.54 1.73
N ALA A 145 -15.24 12.25 1.49
CA ALA A 145 -16.45 12.14 2.31
C ALA A 145 -17.08 10.73 2.24
N ALA A 146 -17.01 10.06 1.09
CA ALA A 146 -17.56 8.71 0.92
C ALA A 146 -16.77 7.61 1.65
N VAL A 147 -15.54 7.89 2.08
CA VAL A 147 -14.64 6.87 2.66
C VAL A 147 -14.06 7.25 4.02
N SER A 148 -14.24 8.50 4.46
CA SER A 148 -13.81 8.89 5.81
C SER A 148 -14.69 8.21 6.85
N PRO A 149 -14.11 7.67 7.94
CA PRO A 149 -14.87 7.11 9.05
C PRO A 149 -15.78 8.12 9.74
#